data_AF-A0A7K9GI93-F1
#
_entry.id   AF-A0A7K9GI93-F1
#
_cell.length_a   1.000
_cell.length_b   1.000
_cell.length_c   1.000
_cell.angle_alpha   90.00
_cell.angle_beta   90.00
_cell.angle_gamma   90.00
#
_symmetry.space_group_name_H-M   'P 1'
#
loop_
_entity.id
_entity.type
_entity.pdbx_description
1 polymer ?
#
loop_
_entity_poly.entity_id
_entity_poly.type
_entity_poly.pdbx_seq_one_letter_code
_entity_poly.pdbx_strand_id
1 'polypeptide(L)'
;VGDGYVIHVTDEGTSSIFLSSSSISATRAKVKKELLKDVVKNDKWRINNKYDRSRTPRPVKEIIRDAEQWIGEEVPYDVLKKNCEHFVTKLRYGKGVSEQV
;
A
#
# COMPACT_ATOMS: atom_id res chain seq x y z
N VAL A 1 -2.58 -11.85 -5.12
CA VAL A 1 -1.29 -12.49 -4.76
C VAL A 1 -1.46 -13.94 -4.31
N GLY A 2 -2.69 -14.39 -3.97
CA GLY A 2 -3.00 -15.81 -3.79
C GLY A 2 -2.83 -16.29 -2.35
N ASP A 3 -3.36 -17.48 -2.06
CA ASP A 3 -3.06 -18.28 -0.86
C ASP A 3 -3.27 -17.56 0.49
N GLY A 4 -4.24 -16.66 0.54
CA GLY A 4 -4.55 -15.88 1.75
C GLY A 4 -3.57 -14.76 2.05
N TYR A 5 -2.59 -14.49 1.17
CA TYR A 5 -1.66 -13.38 1.32
C TYR A 5 -2.22 -12.06 0.77
N VAL A 6 -1.67 -10.96 1.29
CA VAL A 6 -1.81 -9.61 0.78
C VAL A 6 -0.44 -8.94 0.69
N ILE A 7 -0.29 -8.01 -0.25
CA ILE A 7 0.81 -7.05 -0.27
C ILE A 7 0.26 -5.73 0.22
N HIS A 8 0.84 -5.20 1.28
CA HIS A 8 0.39 -3.97 1.91
C HIS A 8 1.56 -3.15 2.42
N VAL A 9 1.28 -1.88 2.70
CA VAL A 9 2.25 -0.95 3.25
C VAL A 9 2.02 -0.88 4.74
N THR A 10 3.05 -1.16 5.53
CA THR A 10 3.01 -1.05 7.00
C THR A 10 4.09 -0.12 7.49
N ASP A 11 3.81 0.60 8.57
CA ASP A 11 4.83 1.29 9.34
C ASP A 11 5.78 0.25 9.97
N GLU A 12 7.10 0.42 9.83
CA GLU A 12 8.06 -0.27 10.70
C GLU A 12 8.31 0.68 11.87
N GLY A 13 7.69 0.38 13.02
CA GLY A 13 7.66 1.22 14.22
C GLY A 13 9.00 1.52 14.90
N THR A 14 10.11 1.62 14.16
CA THR A 14 11.43 1.97 14.67
C THR A 14 12.20 2.84 13.68
N SER A 15 11.89 4.14 13.66
CA SER A 15 12.86 5.23 13.43
C SER A 15 12.21 6.58 13.74
N SER A 16 11.65 6.73 14.94
CA SER A 16 11.43 8.05 15.52
C SER A 16 12.80 8.64 15.90
N ILE A 17 13.48 9.25 14.94
CA ILE A 17 14.61 10.13 15.22
C ILE A 17 14.02 11.42 15.79
N PHE A 18 13.95 11.51 17.12
CA PHE A 18 13.65 12.75 17.82
C PHE A 18 14.88 13.67 17.75
N LEU A 19 14.96 14.50 16.71
CA LEU A 19 15.94 15.58 16.65
C LEU A 19 15.19 16.92 16.63
N SER A 20 15.03 17.53 17.81
CA SER A 20 14.82 18.97 18.00
C SER A 20 13.59 19.64 17.32
N SER A 21 13.23 20.82 17.83
CA SER A 21 11.97 21.57 17.67
C SER A 21 11.67 22.15 16.28
N SER A 22 12.07 21.49 15.19
CA SER A 22 11.77 21.93 13.81
C SER A 22 11.76 20.82 12.75
N SER A 23 11.76 19.54 13.16
CA SER A 23 11.93 18.41 12.24
C SER A 23 10.62 17.75 11.87
N ILE A 24 10.26 17.77 10.58
CA ILE A 24 9.21 16.92 10.02
C ILE A 24 9.73 15.47 10.12
N SER A 25 9.19 14.70 11.07
CA SER A 25 9.55 13.29 11.23
C SER A 25 8.91 12.49 10.09
N ALA A 26 9.71 12.13 9.09
CA ALA A 26 9.27 11.20 8.05
C ALA A 26 9.32 9.77 8.63
N THR A 27 8.19 9.32 9.16
CA THR A 27 8.00 7.90 9.46
C THR A 27 8.24 7.11 8.17
N ARG A 28 9.06 6.05 8.20
CA ARG A 28 9.35 5.21 7.03
C ARG A 28 8.42 4.00 7.09
N ALA A 29 7.68 3.76 6.03
CA ALA A 29 6.88 2.56 5.89
C ALA A 29 7.54 1.58 4.92
N LYS A 30 7.18 0.31 5.01
CA LYS A 30 7.71 -0.77 4.21
C LYS A 30 6.59 -1.57 3.57
N VAL A 31 6.81 -2.00 2.34
CA VAL A 31 5.89 -2.90 1.65
C VAL A 31 6.17 -4.34 2.07
N LYS A 32 5.17 -5.05 2.58
CA LYS A 32 5.27 -6.43 3.05
C LYS A 32 4.24 -7.33 2.39
N LYS A 33 4.59 -8.62 2.25
CA LYS A 33 3.69 -9.71 1.86
C LYS A 33 3.39 -10.55 3.09
N GLU A 34 2.16 -10.50 3.58
CA GLU A 34 1.75 -11.14 4.84
C GLU A 34 0.38 -11.81 4.67
N LEU A 35 0.03 -12.73 5.59
CA LEU A 35 -1.28 -13.34 5.57
C LEU A 35 -2.34 -12.30 5.95
N LEU A 36 -3.45 -12.28 5.20
CA LEU A 36 -4.55 -11.35 5.43
C LEU A 36 -5.03 -11.40 6.88
N LYS A 37 -5.14 -12.60 7.46
CA LYS A 37 -5.54 -12.80 8.86
C LYS A 37 -4.61 -12.09 9.87
N ASP A 38 -3.32 -12.01 9.58
CA ASP A 38 -2.33 -11.41 10.49
C ASP A 38 -2.35 -9.88 10.36
N VAL A 39 -2.68 -9.38 9.17
CA VAL A 39 -2.86 -7.95 8.89
C VAL A 39 -4.15 -7.42 9.51
N VAL A 40 -5.30 -8.10 9.30
CA VAL A 40 -6.60 -7.61 9.77
C VAL A 40 -6.88 -7.94 11.23
N LYS A 41 -6.27 -9.01 11.77
CA LYS A 41 -6.50 -9.49 13.13
C LYS A 41 -8.01 -9.65 13.42
N ASN A 42 -8.57 -8.77 14.26
CA ASN A 42 -9.97 -8.79 14.67
C ASN A 42 -10.84 -7.77 13.91
N ASP A 43 -10.24 -6.97 13.02
CA ASP A 43 -10.96 -5.93 12.30
C ASP A 43 -11.74 -6.48 11.10
N LYS A 44 -12.84 -5.81 10.78
CA LYS A 44 -13.64 -6.12 9.59
C LYS A 44 -12.95 -5.56 8.35
N TRP A 45 -12.96 -6.34 7.27
CA TRP A 45 -12.45 -5.93 5.96
C TRP A 45 -13.48 -6.25 4.88
N ARG A 46 -13.33 -5.58 3.73
CA ARG A 46 -14.11 -5.86 2.52
C ARG A 46 -13.24 -5.66 1.29
N ILE A 47 -13.55 -6.40 0.22
CA ILE A 47 -12.95 -6.15 -1.09
C ILE A 47 -13.54 -4.84 -1.63
N ASN A 48 -12.68 -3.91 -2.05
CA ASN A 48 -13.11 -2.62 -2.60
C ASN A 48 -12.32 -2.28 -3.88
N ASN A 49 -12.71 -2.90 -5.00
CA ASN A 49 -12.17 -2.53 -6.31
C ASN A 49 -12.88 -1.26 -6.82
N LYS A 50 -12.50 -0.11 -6.26
CA LYS A 50 -13.23 1.18 -6.35
C LYS A 50 -13.68 1.58 -7.77
N TYR A 51 -12.89 1.27 -8.81
CA TYR A 51 -13.13 1.73 -10.18
C TYR A 51 -13.46 0.62 -11.17
N ASP A 52 -13.71 -0.63 -10.75
CA ASP A 52 -14.03 -1.74 -11.67
C ASP A 52 -15.29 -1.47 -12.52
N ARG A 53 -16.20 -0.62 -12.04
CA ARG A 53 -17.41 -0.22 -12.80
C ARG A 53 -17.11 0.71 -13.98
N SER A 54 -15.99 1.44 -13.94
CA SER A 54 -15.64 2.47 -14.93
C SER A 54 -14.29 2.24 -15.60
N ARG A 55 -13.50 1.27 -15.14
CA ARG A 55 -12.15 0.96 -15.62
C ARG A 55 -11.92 -0.54 -15.65
N THR A 56 -11.41 -1.01 -16.78
CA THR A 56 -10.97 -2.40 -16.91
C THR A 56 -9.70 -2.61 -16.10
N PRO A 57 -9.65 -3.61 -15.20
CA PRO A 57 -8.42 -3.95 -14.49
C PRO A 57 -7.40 -4.58 -15.46
N ARG A 58 -6.12 -4.40 -15.16
CA ARG A 58 -5.01 -5.07 -15.84
C ARG A 58 -5.07 -6.59 -15.63
N PRO A 59 -4.38 -7.38 -16.47
CA PRO A 59 -4.27 -8.82 -16.26
C PRO A 59 -3.74 -9.13 -14.85
N VAL A 60 -4.41 -10.04 -14.14
CA VAL A 60 -4.11 -10.36 -12.73
C VAL A 60 -2.63 -10.74 -12.53
N LYS A 61 -2.04 -11.46 -13.49
CA LYS A 61 -0.62 -11.85 -13.46
C LYS A 61 0.31 -10.65 -13.45
N GLU A 62 0.00 -9.61 -14.22
CA GLU A 62 0.79 -8.37 -14.24
C GLU A 62 0.62 -7.58 -12.94
N ILE A 63 -0.61 -7.49 -12.42
CA ILE A 63 -0.88 -6.81 -11.14
C ILE A 63 -0.05 -7.46 -10.03
N ILE A 64 -0.06 -8.80 -9.96
CA ILE A 64 0.71 -9.54 -8.94
C ILE A 64 2.21 -9.32 -9.13
N ARG A 65 2.73 -9.52 -10.34
CA ARG A 65 4.16 -9.34 -10.64
C ARG A 65 4.63 -7.94 -10.25
N ASP A 66 3.90 -6.92 -10.69
CA ASP A 66 4.27 -5.54 -10.43
C ASP A 66 4.15 -5.20 -8.94
N ALA A 67 3.18 -5.77 -8.21
CA ALA A 67 3.07 -5.57 -6.75
C ALA A 67 4.21 -6.25 -5.98
N GLU A 68 4.64 -7.44 -6.41
CA GLU A 68 5.73 -8.19 -5.77
C GLU A 68 7.09 -7.48 -5.90
N GLN A 69 7.30 -6.70 -6.96
CA GLN A 69 8.51 -5.89 -7.14
C GLN A 69 8.73 -4.84 -6.05
N TRP A 70 7.68 -4.46 -5.32
CA TRP A 70 7.79 -3.46 -4.25
C TRP A 70 8.08 -4.08 -2.89
N ILE A 71 8.01 -5.40 -2.74
CA ILE A 71 8.22 -6.04 -1.44
C ILE A 71 9.61 -5.71 -0.91
N GLY A 72 9.67 -5.16 0.30
CA GLY A 72 10.92 -4.75 0.94
C GLY A 72 11.30 -3.27 0.72
N GLU A 73 10.67 -2.58 -0.23
CA GLU A 73 10.93 -1.16 -0.48
C GLU A 73 10.46 -0.29 0.70
N GLU A 74 11.28 0.70 1.03
CA GLU A 74 10.96 1.74 2.01
C GLU A 74 10.38 2.97 1.32
N VAL A 75 9.32 3.51 1.88
CA VAL A 75 8.54 4.60 1.32
C VAL A 75 8.15 5.58 2.43
N PRO A 76 8.23 6.91 2.21
CA PRO A 76 7.86 7.87 3.24
C PRO A 76 6.37 7.75 3.60
N TYR A 77 6.02 7.67 4.88
CA TYR A 77 4.67 7.39 5.37
C TYR A 77 3.67 8.51 5.08
N ASP A 78 4.12 9.76 5.13
CA ASP A 78 3.40 10.98 4.75
C ASP A 78 3.06 10.99 3.25
N VAL A 79 4.02 10.58 2.43
CA VAL A 79 3.84 10.33 1.00
C VAL A 79 2.80 9.21 0.82
N LEU A 80 2.81 8.17 1.65
CA LEU A 80 1.93 7.01 1.49
C LEU A 80 0.46 7.24 1.78
N LYS A 81 0.04 8.10 2.72
CA LYS A 81 -1.41 8.35 2.86
C LYS A 81 -2.00 8.81 1.53
N LYS A 82 -1.36 9.78 0.87
CA LYS A 82 -1.76 10.29 -0.46
C LYS A 82 -1.44 9.32 -1.61
N ASN A 83 -0.38 8.51 -1.48
CA ASN A 83 0.10 7.62 -2.53
C ASN A 83 -0.42 6.18 -2.45
N CYS A 84 -1.03 5.73 -1.37
CA CYS A 84 -1.54 4.35 -1.24
C CYS A 84 -2.68 4.10 -2.23
N GLU A 85 -3.67 5.00 -2.33
CA GLU A 85 -4.72 4.89 -3.36
C GLU A 85 -4.10 5.00 -4.76
N HIS A 86 -3.18 5.94 -4.96
CA HIS A 86 -2.47 6.10 -6.22
C HIS A 86 -1.71 4.83 -6.62
N PHE A 87 -1.05 4.17 -5.68
CA PHE A 87 -0.25 2.97 -5.88
C PHE A 87 -1.14 1.79 -6.26
N VAL A 88 -2.16 1.47 -5.46
CA VAL A 88 -3.04 0.32 -5.74
C VAL A 88 -3.87 0.53 -7.01
N THR A 89 -4.22 1.78 -7.35
CA THR A 89 -4.90 2.10 -8.62
C THR A 89 -3.95 2.05 -9.82
N LYS A 90 -2.69 2.47 -9.68
CA LYS A 90 -1.65 2.30 -10.70
C LYS A 90 -1.41 0.83 -10.98
N LEU A 91 -1.30 0.00 -9.94
CA LEU A 91 -1.17 -1.45 -10.08
C LEU A 91 -2.39 -2.04 -10.80
N ARG A 92 -3.61 -1.75 -10.31
CA ARG A 92 -4.84 -2.40 -10.82
C ARG A 92 -5.28 -1.91 -12.19
N TYR A 93 -5.16 -0.62 -12.49
CA TYR A 93 -5.73 0.01 -13.70
C TYR A 93 -4.68 0.64 -14.61
N GLY A 94 -3.40 0.56 -14.29
CA GLY A 94 -2.30 1.16 -15.07
C GLY A 94 -2.14 2.67 -14.91
N LYS A 95 -3.13 3.36 -14.31
CA LYS A 95 -3.10 4.80 -14.02
C LYS A 95 -3.40 5.05 -12.55
N GLY A 96 -2.44 5.63 -11.85
CA GLY A 96 -2.61 6.03 -10.45
C GLY A 96 -3.55 7.22 -10.31
N VAL A 97 -4.53 7.10 -9.43
CA VAL A 97 -5.47 8.16 -9.06
C VAL A 97 -5.59 8.19 -7.55
N SER A 98 -5.53 9.38 -6.97
CA SER A 98 -5.81 9.63 -5.56
C SER A 98 -6.80 10.78 -5.50
N GLU A 99 -7.94 10.58 -4.86
CA GLU A 99 -8.96 11.62 -4.67
C GLU A 99 -8.79 12.34 -3.32
N GLN A 100 -7.68 12.10 -2.62
CA GLN A 100 -7.37 12.75 -1.36
C GLN A 100 -6.75 14.12 -1.61
N VAL A 101 -7.46 15.17 -1.18
CA VAL A 101 -6.98 16.56 -1.07
C VAL A 101 -6.03 16.72 0.13
#